data_AF-A0A957HNL4-F1
#
_entry.id   AF-A0A957HNL4-F1
#
_cell.length_a   1.000
_cell.length_b   1.000
_cell.length_c   1.000
_cell.angle_alpha   90.00
_cell.angle_beta   90.00
_cell.angle_gamma   90.00
#
_symmetry.space_group_name_H-M   'P 1'
#
loop_
_entity.id
_entity.type
_entity.pdbx_description
1 polymer ?
#
loop_
_entity_poly.entity_id
_entity_poly.type
_entity_poly.pdbx_seq_one_letter_code
_entity_poly.pdbx_strand_id
1 'polypeptide(L)'
;MQRRLPLALATLRTWQSERLAVTHQDLLQHKQFGPACRFFLTDVYAPQDFSERDEDILHVYQAMKRIMPAPIMRTLNLVIALNELTNQLDNQLVQVMVDDLQLTDAITSEMYAEAYRICDNYADRVRQINLIVDVGGSVNKLVRLPFVGLTLRLAHTP
;
A
#
# COMPACT_ATOMS: atom_id res chain seq x y z
N MET A 1 -0.26 1.26 27.11
CA MET A 1 0.49 1.66 25.90
C MET A 1 0.25 0.75 24.70
N GLN A 2 0.40 -0.58 24.80
CA GLN A 2 0.34 -1.50 23.65
C GLN A 2 -0.96 -1.50 22.80
N ARG A 3 -2.14 -1.15 23.35
CA ARG A 3 -3.39 -1.06 22.56
C ARG A 3 -3.59 0.23 21.75
N ARG A 4 -2.77 1.27 21.98
CA ARG A 4 -2.93 2.59 21.34
C ARG A 4 -2.35 2.62 19.92
N LEU A 5 -1.24 1.91 19.69
CA LEU A 5 -0.53 1.91 18.41
C LEU A 5 -1.34 1.29 17.25
N PRO A 6 -2.02 0.14 17.41
CA PRO A 6 -2.83 -0.41 16.31
C PRO A 6 -3.98 0.51 15.88
N LEU A 7 -4.64 1.15 16.85
CA LEU A 7 -5.71 2.11 16.56
C LEU A 7 -5.17 3.37 15.88
N ALA A 8 -4.07 3.93 16.39
CA ALA A 8 -3.42 5.10 15.79
C ALA A 8 -2.93 4.80 14.37
N LEU A 9 -2.44 3.58 14.10
CA LEU A 9 -2.01 3.16 12.78
C LEU A 9 -3.19 3.08 11.80
N ALA A 10 -4.32 2.53 12.23
CA ALA A 10 -5.54 2.53 11.44
C ALA A 10 -6.02 3.96 11.13
N THR A 11 -6.01 4.84 12.14
CA THR A 11 -6.33 6.27 11.96
C THR A 11 -5.39 6.96 10.98
N LEU A 12 -4.08 6.70 11.06
CA LEU A 12 -3.08 7.22 10.14
C LEU A 12 -3.36 6.80 8.69
N ARG A 13 -3.62 5.51 8.47
CA ARG A 13 -3.91 4.98 7.14
C ARG A 13 -5.18 5.57 6.54
N THR A 14 -6.25 5.67 7.34
CA THR A 14 -7.50 6.34 6.92
C THR A 14 -7.24 7.77 6.50
N TRP A 15 -6.54 8.54 7.35
CA TRP A 15 -6.22 9.94 7.06
C TRP A 15 -5.37 10.10 5.79
N GLN A 16 -4.37 9.23 5.59
CA GLN A 16 -3.56 9.23 4.38
C GLN A 16 -4.39 8.98 3.12
N SER A 17 -5.30 8.00 3.17
CA SER A 17 -6.23 7.68 2.07
C SER A 17 -7.14 8.84 1.73
N GLU A 18 -7.76 9.47 2.73
CA GLU A 18 -8.63 10.63 2.56
C GLU A 18 -7.86 11.81 1.95
N ARG A 19 -6.65 12.08 2.45
CA ARG A 19 -5.78 13.12 1.89
C ARG A 19 -5.43 12.84 0.43
N LEU A 20 -5.11 11.58 0.08
CA LEU A 20 -4.84 11.20 -1.31
C LEU A 20 -6.06 11.43 -2.20
N ALA A 21 -7.25 11.09 -1.72
CA ALA A 21 -8.49 11.32 -2.45
C ALA A 21 -8.75 12.81 -2.73
N VAL A 22 -8.40 13.69 -1.79
CA VAL A 22 -8.50 15.15 -1.97
C VAL A 22 -7.42 15.65 -2.94
N THR A 23 -6.17 15.26 -2.74
CA THR A 23 -5.03 15.77 -3.54
C THR A 23 -5.00 15.28 -4.98
N HIS A 24 -5.65 14.16 -5.27
CA HIS A 24 -5.72 13.55 -6.61
C HIS A 24 -7.18 13.46 -7.11
N GLN A 25 -8.00 14.44 -6.72
CA GLN A 25 -9.42 14.48 -7.08
C GLN A 25 -9.63 14.53 -8.61
N ASP A 26 -8.70 15.16 -9.33
CA ASP A 26 -8.66 15.21 -10.79
C ASP A 26 -8.55 13.80 -11.41
N LEU A 27 -7.66 12.94 -10.89
CA LEU A 27 -7.52 11.56 -11.33
C LEU A 27 -8.77 10.73 -10.98
N LEU A 28 -9.38 10.97 -9.82
CA LEU A 28 -10.61 10.31 -9.40
C LEU A 28 -11.82 10.65 -10.28
N GLN A 29 -11.89 11.89 -10.77
CA GLN A 29 -12.92 12.37 -11.70
C GLN A 29 -12.64 11.98 -13.15
N HIS A 30 -11.40 11.59 -13.48
CA HIS A 30 -11.04 11.21 -14.85
C HIS A 30 -11.75 9.93 -15.29
N LYS A 31 -12.40 9.96 -16.47
CA LYS A 31 -13.20 8.85 -17.00
C LYS A 31 -12.41 7.54 -17.11
N GLN A 32 -11.14 7.61 -17.49
CA GLN A 32 -10.28 6.44 -17.68
C GLN A 32 -9.62 5.97 -16.37
N PHE A 33 -9.22 6.88 -15.48
CA PHE A 33 -8.39 6.56 -14.32
C PHE A 33 -9.20 6.42 -13.03
N GLY A 34 -10.34 7.11 -12.94
CA GLY A 34 -11.21 7.13 -11.75
C GLY A 34 -11.59 5.75 -11.21
N PRO A 35 -11.97 4.75 -12.04
CA PRO A 35 -12.24 3.40 -11.55
C PRO A 35 -11.03 2.76 -10.86
N ALA A 36 -9.84 2.90 -11.42
CA ALA A 36 -8.62 2.35 -10.84
C ALA A 36 -8.19 3.11 -9.57
N CYS A 37 -8.34 4.43 -9.55
CA CYS A 37 -8.06 5.25 -8.35
C CYS A 37 -9.01 4.91 -7.19
N ARG A 38 -10.31 4.70 -7.47
CA ARG A 38 -11.27 4.26 -6.44
C ARG A 38 -10.90 2.89 -5.88
N PHE A 39 -10.69 1.90 -6.76
CA PHE A 39 -10.23 0.57 -6.36
C PHE A 39 -8.94 0.62 -5.53
N PHE A 40 -7.99 1.47 -5.89
CA PHE A 40 -6.78 1.65 -5.10
C PHE A 40 -7.09 2.14 -3.67
N LEU A 41 -7.93 3.15 -3.52
CA LEU A 41 -8.27 3.72 -2.21
C LEU A 41 -9.15 2.79 -1.34
N THR A 42 -10.03 2.00 -1.95
CA THR A 42 -11.03 1.19 -1.24
C THR A 42 -10.66 -0.27 -1.04
N ASP A 43 -9.78 -0.82 -1.88
CA ASP A 43 -9.49 -2.26 -1.90
C ASP A 43 -8.00 -2.57 -1.72
N VAL A 44 -7.09 -1.69 -2.17
CA VAL A 44 -5.63 -1.93 -2.11
C VAL A 44 -4.97 -1.20 -0.94
N TYR A 45 -5.33 0.06 -0.72
CA TYR A 45 -4.79 0.93 0.32
C TYR A 45 -5.79 1.17 1.46
N ALA A 46 -6.93 0.46 1.45
CA ALA A 46 -7.88 0.54 2.54
C ALA A 46 -7.23 0.10 3.86
N PRO A 47 -7.66 0.65 5.00
CA PRO A 47 -7.31 0.17 6.33
C PRO A 47 -7.97 -1.20 6.56
N GLN A 48 -7.56 -2.21 5.80
CA GLN A 48 -7.90 -3.61 6.02
C GLN A 48 -6.71 -4.27 6.70
N ASP A 49 -7.02 -5.08 7.70
CA ASP A 49 -6.09 -5.87 8.50
C ASP A 49 -5.42 -6.95 7.63
N PHE A 50 -4.45 -6.56 6.79
CA PHE A 50 -3.60 -7.51 6.09
C PHE A 50 -2.58 -8.16 7.04
N SER A 51 -2.43 -7.65 8.26
CA SER A 51 -1.62 -8.23 9.33
C SER A 51 -2.19 -9.53 9.92
N GLU A 52 -3.49 -9.82 9.76
CA GLU A 52 -4.11 -11.00 10.37
C GLU A 52 -4.08 -12.27 9.51
N ARG A 53 -3.37 -12.28 8.35
CA ARG A 53 -3.30 -13.47 7.48
C ARG A 53 -1.91 -13.82 6.99
N ASP A 54 -0.90 -13.66 7.83
CA ASP A 54 0.48 -13.96 7.47
C ASP A 54 0.69 -15.44 7.08
N GLU A 55 0.03 -16.41 7.73
CA GLU A 55 0.24 -17.84 7.41
C GLU A 55 -0.44 -18.27 6.10
N ASP A 56 -1.67 -17.82 5.84
CA ASP A 56 -2.40 -18.18 4.62
C ASP A 56 -1.79 -17.53 3.38
N ILE A 57 -1.34 -16.27 3.50
CA ILE A 57 -0.66 -15.56 2.41
C ILE A 57 0.70 -16.20 2.12
N LEU A 58 1.44 -16.65 3.15
CA LEU A 58 2.70 -17.38 2.92
C LEU A 58 2.47 -18.70 2.20
N HIS A 59 1.42 -19.45 2.57
CA HIS A 59 1.06 -20.70 1.90
C HIS A 59 0.63 -20.47 0.45
N VAL A 60 -0.21 -19.45 0.20
CA VAL A 60 -0.60 -19.03 -1.16
C VAL A 60 0.62 -18.58 -1.97
N TYR A 61 1.52 -17.80 -1.38
CA TYR A 61 2.78 -17.39 -2.01
C TYR A 61 3.65 -18.59 -2.39
N GLN A 62 3.83 -19.55 -1.49
CA GLN A 62 4.61 -20.76 -1.76
C GLN A 62 3.97 -21.66 -2.81
N ALA A 63 2.64 -21.81 -2.80
CA ALA A 63 1.90 -22.55 -3.82
C ALA A 63 2.02 -21.87 -5.20
N MET A 64 1.90 -20.55 -5.25
CA MET A 64 2.03 -19.75 -6.46
C MET A 64 3.44 -19.78 -7.05
N LYS A 65 4.49 -19.85 -6.21
CA LYS A 65 5.90 -19.90 -6.65
C LYS A 65 6.22 -21.09 -7.57
N ARG A 66 5.50 -22.21 -7.44
CA ARG A 66 5.73 -23.42 -8.26
C ARG A 66 5.07 -23.36 -9.65
N ILE A 67 4.10 -22.46 -9.85
CA ILE A 67 3.23 -22.45 -11.04
C ILE A 67 3.39 -21.15 -11.84
N MET A 68 3.75 -20.03 -11.19
CA MET A 68 3.78 -18.71 -11.80
C MET A 68 5.04 -18.46 -12.65
N PRO A 69 4.89 -17.94 -13.89
CA PRO A 69 6.02 -17.52 -14.71
C PRO A 69 6.93 -16.51 -14.00
N ALA A 70 8.23 -16.58 -14.27
CA ALA A 70 9.24 -15.71 -13.66
C ALA A 70 8.92 -14.19 -13.70
N PRO A 71 8.30 -13.62 -14.75
CA PRO A 71 7.88 -12.21 -14.76
C PRO A 71 6.84 -11.87 -13.67
N ILE A 72 5.92 -12.79 -13.37
CA ILE A 72 4.89 -12.56 -12.35
C ILE A 72 5.51 -12.66 -10.96
N MET A 73 6.39 -13.62 -10.72
CA MET A 73 7.13 -13.74 -9.46
C MET A 73 8.00 -12.53 -9.16
N ARG A 74 8.66 -11.93 -10.17
CA ARG A 74 9.40 -10.68 -10.00
C ARG A 74 8.49 -9.53 -9.55
N THR A 75 7.32 -9.40 -10.17
CA THR A 75 6.34 -8.36 -9.79
C THR A 75 5.84 -8.57 -8.36
N LEU A 76 5.53 -9.82 -7.99
CA LEU A 76 5.08 -10.16 -6.64
C LEU A 76 6.14 -9.82 -5.58
N ASN A 77 7.42 -10.11 -5.83
CA ASN A 77 8.50 -9.75 -4.92
C ASN A 77 8.62 -8.23 -4.74
N LEU A 78 8.46 -7.44 -5.81
CA LEU A 78 8.46 -5.97 -5.71
C LEU A 78 7.28 -5.46 -4.86
N VAL A 79 6.09 -6.04 -5.04
CA VAL A 79 4.90 -5.69 -4.24
C VAL A 79 5.10 -6.04 -2.76
N ILE A 80 5.67 -7.21 -2.44
CA ILE A 80 5.97 -7.61 -1.07
C ILE A 80 6.98 -6.62 -0.44
N ALA A 81 8.07 -6.31 -1.14
CA ALA A 81 9.07 -5.36 -0.66
C ALA A 81 8.50 -3.95 -0.43
N LEU A 82 7.60 -3.50 -1.31
CA LEU A 82 6.89 -2.23 -1.16
C LEU A 82 5.96 -2.24 0.06
N ASN A 83 5.20 -3.32 0.27
CA ASN A 83 4.30 -3.46 1.42
C ASN A 83 5.07 -3.48 2.74
N GLU A 84 6.16 -4.25 2.82
CA GLU A 84 7.02 -4.33 4.00
C GLU A 84 7.59 -2.94 4.35
N LEU A 85 8.18 -2.25 3.36
CA LEU A 85 8.74 -0.91 3.58
C LEU A 85 7.65 0.10 3.98
N THR A 86 6.46 0.03 3.38
CA THR A 86 5.33 0.89 3.73
C THR A 86 4.91 0.68 5.18
N ASN A 87 4.77 -0.57 5.62
CA ASN A 87 4.44 -0.90 7.00
C ASN A 87 5.50 -0.43 7.99
N GLN A 88 6.79 -0.60 7.67
CA GLN A 88 7.88 -0.10 8.51
C GLN A 88 7.80 1.41 8.67
N LEU A 89 7.59 2.13 7.58
CA LEU A 89 7.54 3.59 7.57
C LEU A 89 6.29 4.17 8.24
N ASP A 90 5.13 3.52 8.11
CA ASP A 90 3.90 3.94 8.80
C ASP A 90 3.99 3.67 10.31
N ASN A 91 4.60 2.54 10.71
CA ASN A 91 4.86 2.25 12.12
C ASN A 91 5.81 3.28 12.76
N GLN A 92 6.90 3.65 12.08
CA GLN A 92 7.78 4.73 12.56
C GLN A 92 7.03 6.05 12.69
N LEU A 93 6.23 6.39 11.68
CA LEU A 93 5.50 7.65 11.65
C LEU A 93 4.45 7.73 12.77
N VAL A 94 3.66 6.68 12.98
CA VAL A 94 2.66 6.66 14.05
C VAL A 94 3.31 6.63 15.43
N GLN A 95 4.47 5.99 15.59
CA GLN A 95 5.21 6.00 16.86
C GLN A 95 5.61 7.42 17.23
N VAL A 96 6.19 8.18 16.29
CA VAL A 96 6.53 9.60 16.48
C VAL A 96 5.28 10.43 16.80
N MET A 97 4.18 10.20 16.08
CA MET A 97 2.94 10.93 16.36
C MET A 97 2.42 10.68 17.78
N VAL A 98 2.51 9.45 18.28
CA VAL A 98 2.01 9.08 19.61
C VAL A 98 2.95 9.55 20.72
N ASP A 99 4.25 9.36 20.56
CA ASP A 99 5.24 9.57 21.61
C ASP A 99 5.73 11.02 21.67
N ASP A 100 6.07 11.60 20.52
CA ASP A 100 6.68 12.95 20.45
C ASP A 100 5.62 14.05 20.26
N LEU A 101 4.59 13.79 19.45
CA LEU A 101 3.57 14.78 19.11
C LEU A 101 2.24 14.61 19.89
N GLN A 102 2.19 13.63 20.78
CA GLN A 102 1.07 13.39 21.70
C GLN A 102 -0.30 13.24 21.00
N LEU A 103 -0.35 12.56 19.84
CA LEU A 103 -1.57 12.33 19.07
C LEU A 103 -2.73 11.81 19.93
N THR A 104 -3.78 12.61 20.10
CA THR A 104 -4.98 12.23 20.85
C THR A 104 -6.04 11.62 19.92
N ASP A 105 -6.75 12.48 19.17
CA ASP A 105 -7.99 12.09 18.48
C ASP A 105 -7.95 12.29 16.96
N ALA A 106 -7.23 13.31 16.47
CA ALA A 106 -7.22 13.66 15.06
C ALA A 106 -5.82 14.01 14.56
N ILE A 107 -5.51 13.55 13.35
CA ILE A 107 -4.27 13.89 12.63
C ILE A 107 -4.53 15.17 11.84
N THR A 108 -3.68 16.17 12.02
CA THR A 108 -3.68 17.39 11.21
C THR A 108 -2.55 17.35 10.18
N SER A 109 -2.64 18.17 9.14
CA SER A 109 -1.59 18.29 8.13
C SER A 109 -0.26 18.78 8.74
N GLU A 110 -0.33 19.65 9.74
CA GLU A 110 0.83 20.20 10.46
C GLU A 110 1.52 19.11 11.29
N MET A 111 0.74 18.31 12.04
CA MET A 111 1.25 17.18 12.80
C MET A 111 1.86 16.12 11.87
N TYR A 112 1.19 15.84 10.75
CA TYR A 112 1.70 14.90 9.74
C TYR A 112 3.03 15.37 9.17
N ALA A 113 3.15 16.64 8.78
CA ALA A 113 4.38 17.20 8.26
C ALA A 113 5.51 17.22 9.30
N GLU A 114 5.19 17.51 10.56
CA GLU A 114 6.17 17.49 11.65
C GLU A 114 6.66 16.08 11.96
N ALA A 115 5.76 15.09 12.00
CA ALA A 115 6.14 13.70 12.20
C ALA A 115 7.09 13.21 11.10
N TYR A 116 6.86 13.61 9.84
CA TYR A 116 7.80 13.32 8.74
C TYR A 116 9.19 13.94 8.96
N ARG A 117 9.25 15.17 9.49
CA ARG A 117 10.53 15.84 9.79
C ARG A 117 11.26 15.14 10.92
N ILE A 118 10.56 14.74 11.98
CA ILE A 118 11.14 14.03 13.12
C ILE A 118 11.63 12.64 12.72
N CYS A 119 10.90 11.92 11.87
CA CYS A 119 11.33 10.60 11.39
C CYS A 119 12.66 10.64 10.63
N ASP A 120 12.99 11.76 9.97
CA ASP A 120 14.25 11.99 9.22
C ASP A 120 14.69 10.82 8.30
N ASN A 121 13.71 10.11 7.71
CA ASN A 121 13.94 8.87 6.94
C ASN A 121 13.89 9.11 5.43
N TYR A 122 14.49 10.21 4.96
CA TYR A 122 14.43 10.64 3.55
C TYR A 122 14.87 9.55 2.56
N ALA A 123 15.97 8.85 2.86
CA ALA A 123 16.50 7.80 2.00
C ALA A 123 15.50 6.64 1.80
N ASP A 124 14.82 6.23 2.87
CA ASP A 124 13.81 5.17 2.81
C ASP A 124 12.55 5.62 2.07
N ARG A 125 12.17 6.90 2.19
CA ARG A 125 11.07 7.48 1.40
C ARG A 125 11.38 7.52 -0.09
N VAL A 126 12.62 7.87 -0.47
CA VAL A 126 13.07 7.78 -1.86
C VAL A 126 13.02 6.33 -2.36
N ARG A 127 13.47 5.37 -1.54
CA ARG A 127 13.38 3.94 -1.85
C ARG A 127 11.92 3.50 -2.04
N GLN A 128 11.00 3.95 -1.19
CA GLN A 128 9.57 3.66 -1.30
C GLN A 128 9.00 4.17 -2.63
N ILE A 129 9.33 5.40 -3.03
CA ILE A 129 8.90 5.98 -4.31
C ILE A 129 9.43 5.16 -5.49
N ASN A 130 10.71 4.78 -5.47
CA ASN A 130 11.31 3.97 -6.53
C ASN A 130 10.61 2.60 -6.65
N LEU A 131 10.30 1.95 -5.52
CA LEU A 131 9.55 0.69 -5.52
C LEU A 131 8.13 0.85 -6.09
N ILE A 132 7.43 1.95 -5.80
CA ILE A 132 6.12 2.24 -6.39
C ILE A 132 6.22 2.33 -7.92
N VAL A 133 7.23 3.04 -8.43
CA VAL A 133 7.48 3.16 -9.88
C VAL A 133 7.79 1.81 -10.51
N ASP A 134 8.65 1.02 -9.87
CA ASP A 134 9.04 -0.32 -10.35
C ASP A 134 7.86 -1.29 -10.39
N VAL A 135 7.02 -1.28 -9.35
CA VAL A 135 5.78 -2.07 -9.30
C VAL A 135 4.85 -1.66 -10.44
N GLY A 136 4.59 -0.36 -10.61
CA GLY A 136 3.73 0.16 -11.69
C GLY A 136 4.25 -0.24 -13.08
N GLY A 137 5.56 -0.10 -13.29
CA GLY A 137 6.22 -0.52 -14.53
C GLY A 137 6.13 -2.02 -14.78
N SER A 138 6.27 -2.84 -13.74
CA SER A 138 6.18 -4.30 -13.85
C SER A 138 4.75 -4.78 -14.12
N VAL A 139 3.76 -4.22 -13.43
CA VAL A 139 2.34 -4.51 -13.67
C VAL A 139 1.93 -4.11 -15.09
N ASN A 140 2.35 -2.94 -15.58
CA ASN A 140 2.07 -2.51 -16.95
C ASN A 140 2.65 -3.46 -18.01
N LYS A 141 3.80 -4.10 -17.74
CA LYS A 141 4.36 -5.15 -18.62
C LYS A 141 3.53 -6.42 -18.57
N LEU A 142 3.08 -6.84 -17.39
CA LEU A 142 2.28 -8.05 -17.21
C LEU A 142 0.92 -7.99 -17.90
N VAL A 143 0.19 -6.87 -17.77
CA VAL A 143 -1.14 -6.72 -18.40
C VAL A 143 -1.09 -6.74 -19.93
N ARG A 144 0.09 -6.55 -20.52
CA ARG A 144 0.33 -6.58 -21.97
C ARG A 144 0.75 -7.97 -22.48
N LEU A 145 0.95 -8.96 -21.60
CA LEU A 145 1.25 -10.32 -22.03
C LEU A 145 -0.02 -10.95 -22.63
N PRO A 146 0.06 -11.54 -23.84
CA PRO A 146 -1.05 -12.32 -24.38
C PRO A 146 -1.35 -13.44 -23.37
N PHE A 147 -2.62 -13.80 -23.21
CA PHE A 147 -3.17 -14.81 -22.27
C PHE A 147 -3.50 -14.38 -20.83
N VAL A 148 -2.98 -13.27 -20.28
CA VAL A 148 -3.35 -12.84 -18.90
C VAL A 148 -4.84 -12.52 -18.78
N GLY A 149 -5.42 -11.87 -19.80
CA GLY A 149 -6.87 -11.61 -19.85
C GLY A 149 -7.73 -12.87 -20.02
N LEU A 150 -7.17 -13.95 -20.59
CA LEU A 150 -7.88 -15.22 -20.78
C LEU A 150 -7.87 -16.03 -19.47
N THR A 151 -6.73 -16.07 -18.76
CA THR A 151 -6.60 -16.76 -17.47
C THR A 151 -7.37 -16.08 -16.33
N LEU A 152 -7.42 -14.74 -16.30
CA LEU A 152 -8.25 -14.00 -15.33
C LEU A 152 -9.75 -14.18 -15.56
N ARG A 153 -10.20 -14.27 -16.83
CA ARG A 153 -11.61 -14.56 -17.13
C ARG A 153 -12.00 -15.97 -16.71
N LEU A 154 -11.12 -16.95 -16.87
CA LEU A 154 -11.36 -18.32 -16.41
C LEU A 154 -11.37 -18.45 -14.88
N ALA A 155 -10.61 -17.61 -14.16
CA ALA A 155 -10.62 -17.58 -12.68
C ALA A 155 -11.83 -16.84 -12.07
N HIS A 156 -12.56 -16.05 -12.88
CA HIS A 156 -13.75 -15.29 -12.47
C HIS A 156 -15.07 -15.87 -13.02
N THR A 157 -15.03 -17.00 -13.70
CA THR A 157 -16.23 -17.74 -14.13
C THR A 157 -16.44 -18.86 -13.08
N PRO A 158 -17.67 -19.07 -12.58
CA PRO A 158 -17.96 -19.67 -11.26
C PRO A 158 -17.47 -21.12 -11.08
#